data_AF-A0A9W6YED9-F1
#
_entry.id   AF-A0A9W6YED9-F1
#
_cell.length_a   1.000
_cell.length_b   1.000
_cell.length_c   1.000
_cell.angle_alpha   90.00
_cell.angle_beta   90.00
_cell.angle_gamma   90.00
#
_symmetry.space_group_name_H-M   'P 1'
#
loop_
_entity.id
_entity.type
_entity.pdbx_description
1 polymer ?
#
loop_
_entity_poly.entity_id
_entity_poly.type
_entity_poly.pdbx_seq_one_letter_code
_entity_poly.pdbx_strand_id
1 'polypeptide(L)'
;MPIVKTDSMYDDILHLIYRDTNKKLNPAEVVFDSEFIPFSPVQRQFLNDDVVGCFFHYKQALRRRMKRQRTTEAEANIAMAPGMLDILTVVEPERVDPKSIAWVQQRIMQECITKKAG
;
A
#
# COMPACT_ATOMS: atom_id res chain seq x y z
N MET A 1 -7.20 22.75 12.10
CA MET A 1 -6.17 22.71 11.04
C MET A 1 -5.34 21.46 11.26
N PRO A 2 -5.33 20.49 10.35
CA PRO A 2 -4.53 19.28 10.53
C PRO A 2 -3.05 19.65 10.45
N ILE A 3 -2.25 19.16 11.39
CA ILE A 3 -0.79 19.29 11.37
C ILE A 3 -0.32 18.38 10.24
N VAL A 4 0.02 18.96 9.09
CA VAL A 4 0.67 18.25 8.00
C VAL A 4 2.10 17.96 8.46
N LYS A 5 2.38 16.70 8.79
CA LYS A 5 3.75 16.27 9.12
C LYS A 5 4.54 16.18 7.82
N THR A 6 5.56 17.02 7.68
CA THR A 6 6.43 17.06 6.49
C THR A 6 7.56 16.05 6.61
N ASP A 7 8.13 15.63 5.48
CA ASP A 7 9.31 14.75 5.45
C ASP A 7 10.46 15.30 6.32
N SER A 8 10.65 16.61 6.34
CA SER A 8 11.68 17.25 7.20
C SER A 8 11.50 16.93 8.69
N MET A 9 10.26 16.79 9.18
CA MET A 9 10.03 16.46 10.60
C MET A 9 10.50 15.05 10.94
N TYR A 10 10.36 14.08 10.03
CA TYR A 10 10.81 12.71 10.29
C TYR A 10 12.33 12.60 10.25
N ASP A 11 12.98 13.29 9.31
CA ASP A 11 14.43 13.43 9.29
C ASP A 11 14.93 14.02 10.63
N ASP A 12 14.35 15.14 11.07
CA ASP A 12 14.75 15.81 12.32
C ASP A 12 14.58 14.89 13.54
N ILE A 13 13.43 14.24 13.70
CA ILE A 13 13.16 13.34 14.83
C ILE A 13 14.16 12.19 14.86
N LEU A 14 14.37 11.53 13.73
CA LEU A 14 15.30 10.40 13.66
C LEU A 14 16.74 10.86 13.93
N HIS A 15 17.12 12.04 13.44
CA HIS A 15 18.44 12.62 13.67
C HIS A 15 18.65 13.03 15.13
N LEU A 16 17.63 13.55 15.80
CA LEU A 16 17.64 13.89 17.23
C LEU A 16 17.79 12.62 18.09
N ILE A 17 17.05 11.55 17.77
CA ILE A 17 17.18 10.26 18.47
C ILE A 17 18.61 9.73 18.35
N TYR A 18 19.18 9.74 17.14
CA TYR A 18 20.56 9.32 16.94
C TYR A 18 21.55 10.19 17.73
N ARG A 19 21.40 11.52 17.66
CA ARG A 19 22.26 12.48 18.38
C ARG A 19 22.23 12.24 19.88
N ASP A 20 21.03 12.07 20.46
CA ASP A 20 20.85 12.04 21.92
C ASP A 20 21.15 10.66 22.51
N THR A 21 21.02 9.59 21.73
CA THR A 21 21.27 8.22 22.20
C THR A 21 22.61 7.64 21.74
N ASN A 22 23.23 8.25 20.73
CA ASN A 22 24.37 7.72 19.98
C ASN A 22 24.17 6.27 19.50
N LYS A 23 22.91 5.86 19.28
CA LYS A 23 22.53 4.54 18.80
C LYS A 23 21.84 4.65 17.47
N LYS A 24 22.33 3.90 16.48
CA LYS A 24 21.62 3.71 15.21
C LYS A 24 20.37 2.86 15.48
N LEU A 25 19.21 3.34 15.03
CA LEU A 25 17.98 2.57 15.10
C LEU A 25 18.10 1.32 14.23
N ASN A 26 17.72 0.17 14.78
CA ASN A 26 17.63 -1.11 14.08
C ASN A 26 16.28 -1.78 14.42
N PRO A 27 15.16 -1.17 14.00
CA PRO A 27 13.84 -1.71 14.28
C PRO A 27 13.60 -3.00 13.49
N ALA A 28 12.78 -3.91 14.03
CA ALA A 28 12.34 -5.09 13.29
C ALA A 28 11.26 -4.77 12.24
N GLU A 29 10.51 -3.68 12.44
CA GLU A 29 9.44 -3.21 11.53
C GLU A 29 9.29 -1.69 11.65
N VAL A 30 9.06 -1.00 10.53
CA VAL A 30 8.72 0.43 10.49
C VAL A 30 7.41 0.62 9.74
N VAL A 31 6.40 1.17 10.43
CA VAL A 31 5.06 1.39 9.89
C VAL A 31 4.85 2.88 9.66
N PHE A 32 4.38 3.27 8.47
CA PHE A 32 4.15 4.67 8.10
C PHE A 32 2.82 4.84 7.36
N ASP A 33 2.11 5.91 7.69
CA ASP A 33 0.82 6.28 7.10
C ASP A 33 1.00 7.30 5.97
N SER A 34 1.53 6.87 4.82
CA SER A 34 1.58 7.68 3.61
C SER A 34 1.41 6.85 2.35
N GLU A 35 0.67 7.43 1.40
CA GLU A 35 0.41 6.90 0.07
C GLU A 35 1.59 7.16 -0.90
N PHE A 36 2.58 7.98 -0.52
CA PHE A 36 3.70 8.37 -1.38
C PHE A 36 5.04 7.93 -0.77
N ILE A 37 5.52 6.76 -1.19
CA ILE A 37 6.81 6.18 -0.79
C ILE A 37 7.80 6.11 -1.98
N PRO A 38 8.28 7.24 -2.55
CA PRO A 38 9.53 7.14 -3.32
C PRO A 38 10.71 7.81 -2.63
N PHE A 39 10.50 8.69 -1.64
CA PHE A 39 11.60 9.50 -1.04
C PHE A 39 11.45 9.79 0.45
N SER A 40 10.74 8.94 1.20
CA SER A 40 10.56 9.22 2.62
C SER A 40 11.92 9.18 3.36
N PRO A 41 12.15 10.08 4.33
CA PRO A 41 13.24 10.03 5.33
C PRO A 41 13.54 8.63 5.87
N VAL A 42 12.47 7.84 6.06
CA VAL A 42 12.51 6.47 6.54
C VAL A 42 13.27 5.57 5.56
N GLN A 43 12.96 5.61 4.26
CA GLN A 43 13.70 4.82 3.26
C GLN A 43 15.19 5.21 3.18
N ARG A 44 15.53 6.50 3.37
CA ARG A 44 16.93 6.95 3.39
C ARG A 44 17.72 6.36 4.57
N GLN A 45 17.06 6.13 5.71
CA GLN A 45 17.72 5.54 6.89
C GLN A 45 17.69 4.00 6.91
N PHE A 46 16.66 3.40 6.30
CA PHE A 46 16.39 1.95 6.29
C PHE A 46 16.41 1.39 4.87
N LEU A 47 17.51 1.64 4.15
CA LEU A 47 17.68 1.33 2.71
C LEU A 47 17.50 -0.14 2.31
N ASN A 48 17.49 -1.07 3.27
CA ASN A 48 17.42 -2.52 3.02
C ASN A 48 16.19 -3.20 3.62
N ASP A 49 15.29 -2.45 4.27
CA ASP A 49 14.14 -3.03 4.95
C ASP A 49 12.90 -3.01 4.05
N ASP A 50 12.09 -4.07 4.10
CA ASP A 50 10.83 -4.17 3.36
C ASP A 50 9.83 -3.16 3.92
N VAL A 51 9.51 -2.12 3.13
CA VAL A 51 8.52 -1.13 3.53
C VAL A 51 7.10 -1.68 3.33
N VAL A 52 6.45 -2.06 4.42
CA VAL A 52 5.05 -2.47 4.43
C VAL A 52 4.15 -1.25 4.69
N GLY A 53 3.68 -0.61 3.61
CA GLY A 53 2.84 0.59 3.70
C GLY A 53 1.34 0.31 3.91
N CYS A 54 0.56 1.37 4.14
CA CYS A 54 -0.91 1.33 4.26
C CYS A 54 -1.62 0.56 3.13
N PHE A 55 -1.05 0.57 1.93
CA PHE A 55 -1.58 -0.16 0.80
C PHE A 55 -1.57 -1.69 0.99
N PHE A 56 -0.56 -2.24 1.67
CA PHE A 56 -0.51 -3.66 2.00
C PHE A 56 -1.63 -4.04 2.98
N HIS A 57 -1.82 -3.25 4.04
CA HIS A 57 -2.91 -3.48 4.98
C HIS A 57 -4.29 -3.31 4.33
N TYR A 58 -4.43 -2.35 3.40
CA TYR A 58 -5.64 -2.18 2.60
C TYR A 58 -5.94 -3.42 1.74
N LYS A 59 -4.96 -3.92 0.97
CA LYS A 59 -5.10 -5.17 0.20
C LYS A 59 -5.41 -6.37 1.11
N GLN A 60 -4.79 -6.46 2.29
CA GLN A 60 -5.08 -7.52 3.26
C GLN A 60 -6.52 -7.44 3.80
N ALA A 61 -7.02 -6.23 4.12
CA ALA A 61 -8.38 -6.00 4.57
C ALA A 61 -9.41 -6.34 3.48
N LEU A 62 -9.14 -5.94 2.23
CA LEU A 62 -9.95 -6.31 1.07
C LEU A 62 -9.99 -7.83 0.88
N ARG A 63 -8.84 -8.51 0.95
CA ARG A 63 -8.79 -9.98 0.85
C ARG A 63 -9.61 -10.64 1.95
N ARG A 64 -9.50 -10.19 3.21
CA ARG A 64 -10.32 -10.70 4.33
C ARG A 64 -11.82 -10.50 4.07
N ARG A 65 -12.20 -9.35 3.49
CA ARG A 65 -13.60 -9.07 3.14
C ARG A 65 -14.10 -9.95 2.01
N MET A 66 -13.32 -10.16 0.95
CA MET A 66 -13.64 -11.06 -0.16
C MET A 66 -13.89 -12.49 0.34
N LYS A 67 -13.04 -13.01 1.22
CA LYS A 67 -13.26 -14.33 1.85
C LYS A 67 -14.58 -14.41 2.63
N ARG A 68 -14.92 -13.38 3.40
CA ARG A 68 -16.21 -13.30 4.11
C ARG A 68 -17.42 -13.27 3.15
N GLN A 69 -17.23 -12.72 1.96
CA GLN A 69 -18.24 -12.64 0.90
C GLN A 69 -18.25 -13.88 -0.02
N ARG A 70 -17.54 -14.96 0.34
CA ARG A 70 -17.48 -16.21 -0.42
C ARG A 70 -16.83 -16.09 -1.81
N THR A 71 -16.00 -15.06 -2.03
CA THR A 71 -15.09 -15.04 -3.19
C THR A 71 -14.11 -16.20 -3.06
N THR A 72 -13.88 -16.93 -4.15
CA THR A 72 -12.95 -18.07 -4.14
C THR A 72 -11.51 -17.60 -3.92
N GLU A 73 -10.62 -18.47 -3.39
CA GLU A 73 -9.20 -18.12 -3.26
C GLU A 73 -8.56 -17.75 -4.60
N ALA A 74 -8.97 -18.41 -5.69
CA ALA A 74 -8.49 -18.12 -7.04
C ALA A 74 -8.87 -16.69 -7.49
N GLU A 75 -10.14 -16.31 -7.34
CA GLU A 75 -10.63 -14.97 -7.69
C GLU A 75 -10.00 -13.90 -6.78
N ALA A 76 -9.85 -14.19 -5.49
CA ALA A 76 -9.16 -13.29 -4.56
C ALA A 76 -7.69 -13.12 -4.92
N ASN A 77 -7.00 -14.17 -5.37
CA ASN A 77 -5.61 -14.08 -5.84
C ASN A 77 -5.51 -13.23 -7.11
N ILE A 78 -6.46 -13.36 -8.04
CA ILE A 78 -6.52 -12.53 -9.24
C ILE A 78 -6.71 -11.06 -8.86
N ALA A 79 -7.68 -10.75 -8.00
CA ALA A 79 -7.92 -9.37 -7.56
C ALA A 79 -6.73 -8.76 -6.80
N MET A 80 -5.96 -9.56 -6.07
CA MET A 80 -4.79 -9.11 -5.31
C MET A 80 -3.51 -9.01 -6.15
N ALA A 81 -3.52 -9.53 -7.40
CA ALA A 81 -2.37 -9.50 -8.29
C ALA A 81 -1.90 -8.05 -8.57
N PRO A 82 -0.59 -7.85 -8.85
CA PRO A 82 -0.09 -6.56 -9.32
C PRO A 82 -0.84 -6.10 -10.58
N GLY A 83 -1.13 -4.80 -10.66
CA GLY A 83 -1.85 -4.13 -11.74
C GLY A 83 -3.38 -4.21 -11.66
N MET A 84 -3.95 -4.79 -10.59
CA MET A 84 -5.40 -4.94 -10.45
C MET A 84 -5.99 -3.86 -9.55
N LEU A 85 -5.99 -4.06 -8.23
CA LEU A 85 -6.51 -3.07 -7.29
C LEU A 85 -5.56 -1.87 -7.09
N ASP A 86 -4.26 -2.07 -7.34
CA ASP A 86 -3.23 -1.04 -7.24
C ASP A 86 -3.36 0.06 -8.27
N ILE A 87 -3.98 -0.20 -9.43
CA ILE A 87 -4.21 0.86 -10.41
C ILE A 87 -5.11 1.98 -9.87
N LEU A 88 -5.97 1.68 -8.88
CA LEU A 88 -6.83 2.70 -8.27
C LEU A 88 -6.03 3.73 -7.47
N THR A 89 -4.81 3.40 -7.03
CA THR A 89 -3.94 4.31 -6.26
C THR A 89 -3.26 5.37 -7.12
N VAL A 90 -3.17 5.15 -8.43
CA VAL A 90 -2.53 6.08 -9.38
C VAL A 90 -3.55 6.94 -10.14
N VAL A 91 -4.84 6.73 -9.87
CA VAL A 91 -5.94 7.48 -10.48
C VAL A 91 -6.27 8.70 -9.62
N GLU A 92 -6.44 9.86 -10.24
CA GLU A 92 -6.93 11.07 -9.57
C GLU A 92 -8.20 10.76 -8.76
N PRO A 93 -8.31 11.20 -7.48
CA PRO A 93 -9.42 10.84 -6.61
C PRO A 93 -10.81 11.06 -7.23
N GLU A 94 -10.97 12.13 -8.01
CA GLU A 94 -12.22 12.52 -8.68
C GLU A 94 -12.62 11.56 -9.82
N ARG A 95 -11.70 10.70 -10.26
CA ARG A 95 -11.90 9.73 -11.35
C ARG A 95 -11.95 8.29 -10.87
N VAL A 96 -11.71 8.03 -9.59
CA VAL A 96 -11.73 6.69 -9.01
C VAL A 96 -13.13 6.10 -9.13
N ASP A 97 -14.13 6.83 -8.62
CA ASP A 97 -15.54 6.45 -8.67
C ASP A 97 -16.26 7.26 -9.76
N PRO A 98 -17.05 6.66 -10.67
CA PRO A 98 -17.31 5.22 -10.83
C PRO A 98 -16.45 4.53 -11.88
N LYS A 99 -15.82 5.31 -12.77
CA LYS A 99 -15.26 4.79 -14.02
C LYS A 99 -14.09 3.84 -13.79
N SER A 100 -13.18 4.20 -12.90
CA SER A 100 -11.97 3.40 -12.67
C SER A 100 -12.27 2.15 -11.87
N ILE A 101 -13.19 2.23 -10.90
CA ILE A 101 -13.71 1.06 -10.18
C ILE A 101 -14.36 0.07 -11.17
N ALA A 102 -15.24 0.56 -12.04
CA ALA A 102 -15.92 -0.29 -13.03
C ALA A 102 -14.93 -0.98 -13.97
N TRP A 103 -13.91 -0.24 -14.44
CA TRP A 103 -12.86 -0.80 -15.28
C TRP A 103 -12.06 -1.90 -14.58
N VAL A 104 -11.65 -1.69 -13.33
CA VAL A 104 -10.93 -2.69 -12.53
C VAL A 104 -11.78 -3.94 -12.30
N GLN A 105 -13.06 -3.76 -11.96
CA GLN A 105 -13.99 -4.87 -11.81
C GLN A 105 -14.11 -5.70 -13.09
N GLN A 106 -14.25 -5.03 -14.24
CA GLN A 106 -14.33 -5.71 -15.53
C GLN A 106 -13.05 -6.49 -15.84
N ARG A 107 -11.88 -5.91 -15.57
CA ARG A 107 -10.58 -6.56 -15.81
C ARG A 107 -10.38 -7.79 -14.93
N ILE A 108 -10.69 -7.69 -13.63
CA ILE A 108 -10.65 -8.83 -12.71
C ILE A 108 -11.59 -9.95 -13.20
N MET A 109 -12.80 -9.59 -13.61
CA MET A 109 -13.78 -10.57 -14.11
C MET A 109 -13.27 -11.29 -15.37
N GLN A 110 -12.65 -10.55 -16.30
CA GLN A 110 -12.05 -11.13 -17.51
C GLN A 110 -10.93 -12.13 -17.17
N GLU A 111 -10.03 -11.77 -16.27
CA GLU A 111 -8.95 -12.67 -15.82
C GLU A 111 -9.48 -13.93 -15.13
N CYS A 112 -10.54 -13.79 -14.33
CA CYS A 112 -11.22 -14.92 -13.71
C CYS A 112 -11.83 -15.87 -14.74
N ILE A 113 -12.41 -15.34 -15.83
CA ILE A 113 -12.95 -16.16 -16.92
C ILE A 113 -11.82 -16.87 -17.66
N THR A 114 -10.78 -16.14 -18.06
CA THR A 114 -9.64 -16.70 -18.80
C THR A 114 -8.96 -17.83 -18.03
N LYS A 115 -8.71 -17.66 -16.72
CA LYS A 115 -8.09 -18.68 -15.88
C LYS A 115 -8.99 -19.85 -15.51
N LYS A 116 -10.31 -19.76 -15.73
CA LYS A 116 -11.24 -20.89 -15.59
C LYS A 116 -11.38 -21.70 -16.88
N ALA A 117 -11.02 -21.11 -18.03
CA ALA A 117 -11.16 -21.71 -19.35
C ALA A 117 -9.90 -22.47 -19.83
N GLY A 118 -8.75 -22.27 -19.17
CA GLY A 118 -7.50 -23.02 -19.40
C GLY A 118 -7.19 -23.92 -18.22
#